data_AF-A0A2H3JKW6-F1
#
_entry.id   AF-A0A2H3JKW6-F1
#
_cell.length_a   1.000
_cell.length_b   1.000
_cell.length_c   1.000
_cell.angle_alpha   90.00
_cell.angle_beta   90.00
_cell.angle_gamma   90.00
#
_symmetry.space_group_name_H-M   'P 1'
#
loop_
_entity.id
_entity.type
_entity.pdbx_description
1 polymer ?
#
loop_
_entity_poly.entity_id
_entity_poly.type
_entity_poly.pdbx_seq_one_letter_code
_entity_poly.pdbx_strand_id
1 'polypeptide(L)'
;MRETKPSFFSEMPLDILHLILGLLDPRELLSLTRTNRAFRQTLLADNARPIWKSARMHWPGGSPDCPPDISEARWADLLFGDAKCDMQGCKSEDVPVNFTLRRRVCRACMKEHLVSKRIYRRVYPKYDKSILYLIPSGNDGCRSQFWERKRCEYYWDGDIQNMAKQVANYQEDIKSGKAGAEDAFLSFKSARTAYVESVTEHAQVCMDWLEDQEYLRRKQAVLRIKARRKACVIFSNER
;
A
#
# COMPACT_ATOMS: atom_id res chain seq x y z
N MET A 1 13.02 41.34 13.26
CA MET A 1 12.52 39.94 13.32
C MET A 1 11.14 39.93 12.70
N ARG A 2 10.85 39.07 11.71
CA ARG A 2 9.49 38.99 11.15
C ARG A 2 8.62 38.24 12.14
N GLU A 3 7.64 38.94 12.74
CA GLU A 3 6.58 38.29 13.50
C GLU A 3 5.75 37.44 12.52
N THR A 4 5.96 36.14 12.55
CA THR A 4 5.05 35.20 11.90
C THR A 4 3.75 35.24 12.68
N LYS A 5 2.74 35.93 12.13
CA LYS A 5 1.36 35.82 12.61
C LYS A 5 1.05 34.34 12.79
N PRO A 6 0.66 33.87 14.00
CA PRO A 6 0.25 32.49 14.17
C PRO A 6 -0.85 32.23 13.15
N SER A 7 -0.67 31.17 12.35
CA SER A 7 -1.73 30.74 11.46
C SER A 7 -2.94 30.40 12.32
N PHE A 8 -4.15 30.75 11.86
CA PHE A 8 -5.40 30.39 12.54
C PHE A 8 -5.46 28.89 12.94
N PHE A 9 -4.80 28.05 12.14
CA PHE A 9 -4.64 26.61 12.40
C PHE A 9 -3.83 26.27 13.67
N SER A 10 -2.91 27.13 14.11
CA SER A 10 -2.11 26.92 15.32
C SER A 10 -2.85 27.28 16.60
N GLU A 11 -3.93 28.04 16.51
CA GLU A 11 -4.77 28.45 17.65
C GLU A 11 -6.01 27.56 17.84
N MET A 12 -6.29 26.70 16.85
CA MET A 12 -7.46 25.82 16.85
C MET A 12 -7.25 24.59 17.76
N PRO A 13 -8.26 24.18 18.55
CA PRO A 13 -8.20 22.93 19.30
C PRO A 13 -7.93 21.75 18.37
N LEU A 14 -7.04 20.85 18.80
CA LEU A 14 -6.64 19.70 18.00
C LEU A 14 -7.84 18.88 17.53
N ASP A 15 -8.85 18.66 18.37
CA ASP A 15 -10.02 17.84 18.01
C ASP A 15 -10.78 18.41 16.81
N ILE A 16 -10.95 19.72 16.74
CA ILE A 16 -11.60 20.38 15.60
C ILE A 16 -10.74 20.26 14.34
N LEU A 17 -9.41 20.39 14.49
CA LEU A 17 -8.47 20.16 13.39
C LEU A 17 -8.58 18.72 12.86
N HIS A 18 -8.68 17.73 13.74
CA HIS A 18 -8.84 16.32 13.34
C HIS A 18 -10.16 16.09 12.60
N LEU A 19 -11.26 16.72 13.04
CA LEU A 19 -12.56 16.65 12.36
C LEU A 19 -12.48 17.25 10.96
N ILE A 20 -11.94 18.47 10.82
CA ILE A 20 -11.82 19.14 9.52
C ILE A 20 -10.95 18.31 8.57
N LEU A 21 -9.78 17.87 9.03
CA LEU A 21 -8.87 17.05 8.22
C LEU A 21 -9.50 15.69 7.87
N GLY A 22 -10.28 15.10 8.77
CA GLY A 22 -10.96 13.81 8.55
C GLY A 22 -12.12 13.86 7.57
N LEU A 23 -12.57 15.06 7.17
CA LEU A 23 -13.58 15.31 6.13
C LEU A 23 -12.97 15.56 4.74
N LEU A 24 -11.66 15.76 4.65
CA LEU A 24 -10.97 15.97 3.38
C LEU A 24 -10.83 14.66 2.61
N ASP A 25 -10.68 14.76 1.28
CA ASP A 25 -10.36 13.60 0.47
C ASP A 25 -8.92 13.12 0.78
N PRO A 26 -8.64 11.81 0.70
CA PRO A 26 -7.29 11.29 0.92
C PRO A 26 -6.21 11.95 0.05
N ARG A 27 -6.55 12.37 -1.17
CA ARG A 27 -5.64 13.10 -2.09
C ARG A 27 -5.29 14.50 -1.58
N GLU A 28 -6.24 15.18 -0.96
CA GLU A 28 -6.04 16.51 -0.40
C GLU A 28 -5.14 16.41 0.83
N LEU A 29 -5.38 15.42 1.70
CA LEU A 29 -4.50 15.13 2.83
C LEU A 29 -3.07 14.84 2.39
N LEU A 30 -2.88 14.00 1.37
CA LEU A 30 -1.57 13.73 0.78
C LEU A 30 -0.93 15.02 0.25
N SER A 31 -1.71 15.89 -0.40
CA SER A 31 -1.22 17.18 -0.89
C SER A 31 -0.79 18.10 0.26
N LEU A 32 -1.52 18.13 1.37
CA LEU A 32 -1.15 18.89 2.57
C LEU A 32 0.16 18.38 3.19
N THR A 33 0.36 17.06 3.25
CA THR A 33 1.64 16.49 3.75
C THR A 33 2.85 16.87 2.90
N ARG A 34 2.64 17.14 1.60
CA ARG A 34 3.72 17.45 0.64
C ARG A 34 4.02 18.94 0.55
N THR A 35 3.03 19.79 0.85
CA THR A 35 3.11 21.25 0.63
C THR A 35 3.36 22.05 1.91
N ASN A 36 3.10 21.50 3.09
CA ASN A 36 3.22 22.22 4.35
C ASN A 36 3.90 21.38 5.43
N ARG A 37 4.97 21.92 6.03
CA ARG A 37 5.77 21.24 7.06
C ARG A 37 4.99 20.92 8.34
N ALA A 38 4.12 21.83 8.80
CA ALA A 38 3.32 21.63 10.00
C ALA A 38 2.28 20.52 9.77
N PHE A 39 1.54 20.58 8.65
CA PHE A 39 0.61 19.50 8.29
C PHE A 39 1.32 18.17 8.09
N ARG A 40 2.53 18.17 7.49
CA ARG A 40 3.34 16.95 7.39
C ARG A 40 3.66 16.35 8.75
N GLN A 41 4.06 17.15 9.73
CA GLN A 41 4.35 16.67 11.08
C GLN A 41 3.10 16.11 11.76
N THR A 42 1.97 16.80 11.65
CA THR A 42 0.69 16.36 12.24
C THR A 42 0.17 15.10 11.57
N LEU A 43 0.07 15.07 10.24
CA LEU A 43 -0.58 13.98 9.49
C LEU A 43 0.27 12.71 9.38
N LEU A 44 1.59 12.79 9.57
CA LEU A 44 2.46 11.60 9.59
C LEU A 44 2.72 11.06 11.01
N ALA A 45 2.19 11.72 12.04
CA ALA A 45 2.27 11.22 13.41
C ALA A 45 1.31 10.04 13.64
N ASP A 46 1.63 9.17 14.60
CA ASP A 46 0.83 7.98 14.91
C ASP A 46 -0.60 8.30 15.37
N ASN A 47 -0.81 9.45 16.00
CA ASN A 47 -2.13 9.89 16.44
C ASN A 47 -3.02 10.39 15.29
N ALA A 48 -2.49 10.57 14.07
CA ALA A 48 -3.28 10.95 12.89
C ALA A 48 -4.01 9.77 12.23
N ARG A 49 -3.85 8.53 12.71
CA ARG A 49 -4.55 7.35 12.17
C ARG A 49 -6.06 7.56 12.02
N PRO A 50 -6.80 8.14 13.00
CA PRO A 50 -8.24 8.36 12.85
C PRO A 50 -8.58 9.36 11.73
N ILE A 51 -7.73 10.36 11.48
CA ILE A 51 -7.92 11.34 10.40
C ILE A 51 -7.92 10.61 9.05
N TRP A 52 -6.87 9.83 8.79
CA TRP A 52 -6.72 9.09 7.54
C TRP A 52 -7.82 8.05 7.37
N LYS A 53 -8.14 7.29 8.41
CA LYS A 53 -9.23 6.32 8.36
C LYS A 53 -10.57 7.00 8.03
N SER A 54 -10.89 8.12 8.69
CA SER A 54 -12.10 8.91 8.40
C SER A 54 -12.12 9.36 6.94
N ALA A 55 -11.06 10.02 6.47
CA ALA A 55 -10.97 10.54 5.10
C ALA A 55 -11.15 9.43 4.06
N ARG A 56 -10.52 8.27 4.27
CA ARG A 56 -10.64 7.12 3.36
C ARG A 56 -12.04 6.49 3.38
N MET A 57 -12.69 6.41 4.53
CA MET A 57 -14.02 5.80 4.65
C MET A 57 -15.13 6.67 4.07
N HIS A 58 -14.94 7.99 4.01
CA HIS A 58 -15.84 8.91 3.31
C HIS A 58 -15.74 8.82 1.79
N TRP A 59 -14.69 8.17 1.26
CA TRP A 59 -14.56 7.99 -0.18
C TRP A 59 -15.77 7.23 -0.76
N PRO A 60 -16.32 7.63 -1.92
CA PRO A 60 -17.49 6.97 -2.50
C PRO A 60 -17.29 5.46 -2.70
N GLY A 61 -18.16 4.66 -2.08
CA GLY A 61 -18.07 3.19 -2.08
C GLY A 61 -17.14 2.61 -1.01
N GLY A 62 -16.61 3.45 -0.11
CA GLY A 62 -15.63 3.06 0.90
C GLY A 62 -14.26 2.76 0.30
N SER A 63 -13.34 2.31 1.15
CA SER A 63 -12.03 1.82 0.75
C SER A 63 -11.63 0.63 1.62
N PRO A 64 -10.76 -0.28 1.15
CA PRO A 64 -10.30 -1.39 1.96
C PRO A 64 -9.60 -0.89 3.23
N ASP A 65 -9.82 -1.61 4.33
CA ASP A 65 -9.18 -1.29 5.60
C ASP A 65 -7.65 -1.32 5.48
N CYS A 66 -7.01 -0.44 6.23
CA CYS A 66 -5.56 -0.39 6.31
C CYS A 66 -5.05 -1.65 7.00
N PRO A 67 -4.14 -2.41 6.38
CA PRO A 67 -3.48 -3.52 7.07
C PRO A 67 -2.70 -3.07 8.31
N PRO A 68 -2.50 -3.95 9.30
CA PRO A 68 -1.85 -3.60 10.57
C PRO A 68 -0.35 -3.28 10.46
N ASP A 69 0.34 -3.80 9.44
CA ASP A 69 1.79 -3.63 9.23
C ASP A 69 2.14 -2.45 8.30
N ILE A 70 1.17 -1.59 7.96
CA ILE A 70 1.40 -0.35 7.22
C ILE A 70 0.71 0.83 7.90
N SER A 71 1.32 2.02 7.83
CA SER A 71 0.68 3.24 8.36
C SER A 71 -0.50 3.65 7.47
N GLU A 72 -1.54 4.22 8.08
CA GLU A 72 -2.71 4.77 7.36
C GLU A 72 -2.34 5.80 6.29
N ALA A 73 -1.38 6.69 6.56
CA ALA A 73 -0.91 7.68 5.58
C ALA A 73 -0.31 7.01 4.33
N ARG A 74 0.53 5.98 4.54
CA ARG A 74 1.12 5.21 3.45
C ARG A 74 0.07 4.38 2.72
N TRP A 75 -0.91 3.82 3.42
CA TRP A 75 -2.02 3.10 2.79
C TRP A 75 -2.86 4.03 1.91
N ALA A 76 -3.16 5.24 2.39
CA ALA A 76 -3.83 6.27 1.60
C ALA A 76 -3.01 6.65 0.36
N ASP A 77 -1.68 6.76 0.46
CA ASP A 77 -0.79 7.00 -0.70
C ASP A 77 -0.83 5.85 -1.72
N LEU A 78 -0.88 4.59 -1.26
CA LEU A 78 -1.02 3.43 -2.14
C LEU A 78 -2.36 3.37 -2.87
N LEU A 79 -3.47 3.76 -2.22
CA LEU A 79 -4.79 3.71 -2.84
C LEU A 79 -5.10 4.96 -3.69
N PHE A 80 -4.71 6.13 -3.20
CA PHE A 80 -5.15 7.43 -3.73
C PHE A 80 -4.00 8.34 -4.17
N GLY A 81 -2.75 8.01 -3.86
CA GLY A 81 -1.60 8.84 -4.22
C GLY A 81 -1.25 8.84 -5.70
N ASP A 82 -0.05 9.35 -5.97
CA ASP A 82 0.51 9.38 -7.32
C ASP A 82 0.90 7.95 -7.73
N ALA A 83 0.70 7.60 -9.00
CA ALA A 83 1.10 6.29 -9.53
C ALA A 83 2.60 6.23 -9.84
N LYS A 84 3.46 6.66 -8.91
CA LYS A 84 4.93 6.66 -9.06
C LYS A 84 5.53 5.38 -8.50
N CYS A 85 6.66 4.97 -9.05
CA CYS A 85 7.45 3.87 -8.49
C CYS A 85 7.98 4.26 -7.11
N ASP A 86 7.87 3.36 -6.13
CA ASP A 86 8.36 3.59 -4.76
C ASP A 86 9.88 3.43 -4.63
N MET A 87 10.55 2.94 -5.68
CA MET A 87 11.99 2.70 -5.64
C MET A 87 12.76 4.01 -5.67
N GLN A 88 13.72 4.13 -4.77
CA GLN A 88 14.55 5.32 -4.64
C GLN A 88 15.25 5.65 -5.97
N GLY A 89 15.14 6.90 -6.41
CA GLY A 89 15.73 7.36 -7.67
C GLY A 89 14.98 6.94 -8.93
N CYS A 90 13.94 6.11 -8.82
CA CYS A 90 13.09 5.75 -9.95
C CYS A 90 12.10 6.88 -10.25
N LYS A 91 11.96 7.22 -11.53
CA LYS A 91 11.03 8.26 -12.00
C LYS A 91 9.90 7.68 -12.86
N SER A 92 9.67 6.37 -12.80
CA SER A 92 8.57 5.75 -13.53
C SER A 92 7.23 6.21 -12.96
N GLU A 93 6.33 6.59 -13.86
CA GLU A 93 4.95 6.98 -13.59
C GLU A 93 3.99 5.89 -14.08
N ASP A 94 2.69 6.08 -13.83
CA ASP A 94 1.61 5.15 -14.15
C ASP A 94 1.87 3.70 -13.66
N VAL A 95 2.56 3.57 -12.53
CA VAL A 95 2.91 2.30 -11.92
C VAL A 95 1.72 1.81 -11.08
N PRO A 96 1.11 0.66 -11.44
CA PRO A 96 0.01 0.13 -10.65
C PRO A 96 0.53 -0.37 -9.30
N VAL A 97 -0.36 -0.40 -8.30
CA VAL A 97 -0.04 -0.93 -6.99
C VAL A 97 -0.01 -2.46 -7.06
N ASN A 98 0.98 -3.05 -6.41
CA ASN A 98 1.02 -4.46 -6.09
C ASN A 98 0.58 -4.62 -4.63
N PHE A 99 -0.62 -5.17 -4.41
CA PHE A 99 -1.22 -5.23 -3.09
C PHE A 99 -0.60 -6.30 -2.18
N THR A 100 -0.05 -7.38 -2.73
CA THR A 100 0.67 -8.38 -1.92
C THR A 100 2.02 -7.87 -1.44
N LEU A 101 2.74 -7.11 -2.27
CA LEU A 101 3.99 -6.45 -1.89
C LEU A 101 3.79 -5.10 -1.20
N ARG A 102 2.56 -4.56 -1.24
CA ARG A 102 2.12 -3.27 -0.68
C ARG A 102 2.95 -2.09 -1.17
N ARG A 103 3.18 -2.07 -2.49
CA ARG A 103 4.06 -1.09 -3.16
C ARG A 103 3.77 -0.97 -4.65
N ARG A 104 4.16 0.15 -5.22
CA ARG A 104 4.24 0.42 -6.65
C ARG A 104 5.66 0.17 -7.12
N VAL A 105 5.87 -0.82 -7.96
CA VAL A 105 7.20 -1.10 -8.52
C VAL A 105 7.07 -1.22 -10.04
N CYS A 106 7.85 -0.44 -10.78
CA CYS A 106 7.82 -0.50 -12.23
C CYS A 106 8.50 -1.78 -12.75
N ARG A 107 8.25 -2.13 -14.03
CA ARG A 107 8.81 -3.35 -14.63
C ARG A 107 10.35 -3.44 -14.54
N ALA A 108 11.05 -2.32 -14.63
CA ALA A 108 12.51 -2.29 -14.55
C ALA A 108 12.98 -2.67 -13.14
N CYS A 109 12.48 -1.97 -12.11
CA CYS A 109 12.83 -2.26 -10.72
C CYS A 109 12.38 -3.66 -10.28
N MET A 110 11.26 -4.17 -10.80
CA MET A 110 10.87 -5.52 -10.45
C MET A 110 11.83 -6.58 -11.03
N LYS A 111 12.45 -6.36 -12.21
CA LYS A 111 13.47 -7.29 -12.74
C LYS A 111 14.72 -7.36 -11.86
N GLU A 112 15.00 -6.27 -11.15
CA GLU A 112 16.14 -6.14 -10.24
C GLU A 112 15.86 -6.83 -8.89
N HIS A 113 14.67 -6.61 -8.33
CA HIS A 113 14.37 -7.00 -6.95
C HIS A 113 13.51 -8.25 -6.79
N LEU A 114 12.82 -8.72 -7.84
CA LEU A 114 12.02 -9.95 -7.74
C LEU A 114 12.84 -11.19 -8.08
N VAL A 115 12.82 -12.13 -7.15
CA VAL A 115 13.48 -13.43 -7.28
C VAL A 115 12.42 -14.50 -7.48
N SER A 116 12.50 -15.21 -8.61
CA SER A 116 11.59 -16.34 -8.85
C SER A 116 11.97 -17.55 -8.00
N LYS A 117 10.98 -18.34 -7.58
CA LYS A 117 11.18 -19.63 -6.89
C LYS A 117 12.13 -20.58 -7.63
N ARG A 118 12.19 -20.48 -8.97
CA ARG A 118 13.05 -21.30 -9.83
C ARG A 118 14.53 -20.98 -9.64
N ILE A 119 14.88 -19.70 -9.55
CA ILE A 119 16.27 -19.25 -9.43
C ILE A 119 16.71 -19.05 -7.97
N TYR A 120 15.79 -19.15 -7.01
CA TYR A 120 16.05 -18.93 -5.58
C TYR A 120 17.32 -19.63 -5.08
N ARG A 121 17.45 -20.95 -5.29
CA ARG A 121 18.62 -21.72 -4.84
C ARG A 121 19.93 -21.26 -5.48
N ARG A 122 19.88 -20.67 -6.67
CA ARG A 122 21.06 -20.13 -7.37
C ARG A 122 21.48 -18.78 -6.78
N VAL A 123 20.50 -17.93 -6.44
CA VAL A 123 20.73 -16.57 -5.91
C VAL A 123 21.07 -16.60 -4.42
N TYR A 124 20.38 -17.45 -3.65
CA TYR A 124 20.51 -17.57 -2.20
C TYR A 124 20.84 -19.02 -1.78
N PRO A 125 22.00 -19.56 -2.16
CA PRO A 125 22.36 -20.96 -1.87
C PRO A 125 22.50 -21.27 -0.37
N LYS A 126 22.73 -20.23 0.45
CA LYS A 126 22.91 -20.36 1.91
C LYS A 126 21.59 -20.35 2.68
N TYR A 127 20.49 -19.92 2.06
CA TYR A 127 19.21 -19.77 2.72
C TYR A 127 18.33 -20.98 2.46
N ASP A 128 17.70 -21.49 3.50
CA ASP A 128 16.77 -22.61 3.37
C ASP A 128 15.57 -22.21 2.50
N LYS A 129 15.06 -23.16 1.71
CA LYS A 129 13.93 -22.89 0.80
C LYS A 129 12.62 -22.66 1.57
N SER A 130 12.50 -23.15 2.81
CA SER A 130 11.29 -22.97 3.62
C SER A 130 10.97 -21.51 3.92
N ILE A 131 11.96 -20.61 3.86
CA ILE A 131 11.78 -19.15 4.00
C ILE A 131 10.71 -18.61 3.05
N LEU A 132 10.61 -19.17 1.83
CA LEU A 132 9.63 -18.73 0.84
C LEU A 132 8.18 -18.94 1.30
N TYR A 133 7.90 -19.90 2.17
CA TYR A 133 6.54 -20.14 2.70
C TYR A 133 6.19 -19.19 3.87
N LEU A 134 7.14 -18.37 4.33
CA LEU A 134 6.97 -17.44 5.45
C LEU A 134 6.80 -15.99 4.99
N ILE A 135 6.88 -15.74 3.67
CA ILE A 135 6.75 -14.43 3.04
C ILE A 135 5.70 -14.45 1.92
N PRO A 136 4.97 -13.35 1.69
CA PRO A 136 4.01 -13.28 0.60
C PRO A 136 4.71 -13.37 -0.76
N SER A 137 4.11 -14.12 -1.70
CA SER A 137 4.51 -14.05 -3.11
C SER A 137 3.95 -12.78 -3.74
N GLY A 138 4.78 -12.03 -4.45
CA GLY A 138 4.40 -10.77 -5.08
C GLY A 138 3.48 -10.91 -6.29
N ASN A 139 3.08 -12.12 -6.66
CA ASN A 139 2.09 -12.37 -7.71
C ASN A 139 0.90 -13.22 -7.27
N ASP A 140 0.78 -13.52 -5.98
CA ASP A 140 -0.48 -13.98 -5.43
C ASP A 140 -1.48 -12.81 -5.42
N GLY A 141 -2.75 -13.09 -5.68
CA GLY A 141 -3.80 -12.07 -5.87
C GLY A 141 -3.69 -11.22 -7.16
N CYS A 142 -2.49 -10.94 -7.69
CA CYS A 142 -2.27 -10.03 -8.83
C CYS A 142 -1.97 -10.74 -10.17
N ARG A 143 -2.60 -11.88 -10.45
CA ARG A 143 -2.20 -12.80 -11.56
C ARG A 143 -2.45 -12.29 -12.98
N SER A 144 -3.26 -11.25 -13.17
CA SER A 144 -3.63 -10.73 -14.50
C SER A 144 -2.87 -9.47 -14.91
N GLN A 145 -2.35 -8.69 -13.97
CA GLN A 145 -1.80 -7.35 -14.26
C GLN A 145 -0.27 -7.29 -14.34
N PHE A 146 0.42 -8.26 -13.73
CA PHE A 146 1.88 -8.24 -13.63
C PHE A 146 2.46 -9.61 -14.02
N TRP A 147 3.19 -9.62 -15.14
CA TRP A 147 4.02 -10.70 -15.73
C TRP A 147 3.41 -11.65 -16.76
N GLU A 148 4.24 -11.98 -17.75
CA GLU A 148 3.95 -12.90 -18.87
C GLU A 148 3.91 -14.38 -18.47
N ARG A 149 4.50 -14.76 -17.32
CA ARG A 149 4.64 -16.16 -16.89
C ARG A 149 3.78 -16.47 -15.66
N LYS A 150 2.47 -16.66 -15.90
CA LYS A 150 1.41 -16.94 -14.92
C LYS A 150 1.62 -18.12 -13.94
N ARG A 151 2.74 -18.86 -14.03
CA ARG A 151 3.00 -20.10 -13.24
C ARG A 151 4.23 -20.04 -12.31
N CYS A 152 4.93 -18.91 -12.21
CA CYS A 152 6.07 -18.78 -11.30
C CYS A 152 5.72 -17.89 -10.12
N GLU A 153 6.06 -18.30 -8.90
CA GLU A 153 6.02 -17.45 -7.70
C GLU A 153 7.25 -16.55 -7.67
N TYR A 154 7.05 -15.29 -7.27
CA TYR A 154 8.08 -14.26 -7.21
C TYR A 154 8.11 -13.64 -5.83
N TYR A 155 9.31 -13.41 -5.32
CA TYR A 155 9.53 -12.94 -3.96
C TYR A 155 10.42 -11.71 -3.99
N TRP A 156 10.12 -10.72 -3.14
CA TRP A 156 10.96 -9.55 -3.00
C TRP A 156 12.29 -9.92 -2.33
N ASP A 157 13.41 -9.52 -2.92
CA ASP A 157 14.76 -9.79 -2.42
C ASP A 157 14.96 -9.31 -0.97
N GLY A 158 14.48 -8.11 -0.65
CA GLY A 158 14.53 -7.56 0.70
C GLY A 158 13.72 -8.39 1.70
N ASP A 159 12.58 -8.96 1.30
CA ASP A 159 11.74 -9.79 2.17
C ASP A 159 12.40 -11.15 2.42
N ILE A 160 13.05 -11.72 1.40
CA ILE A 160 13.89 -12.92 1.54
C ILE A 160 15.00 -12.67 2.57
N GLN A 161 15.75 -11.58 2.41
CA GLN A 161 16.87 -11.26 3.30
C GLN A 161 16.40 -10.99 4.73
N ASN A 162 15.31 -10.24 4.91
CA ASN A 162 14.75 -9.94 6.22
C ASN A 162 14.23 -11.20 6.92
N MET A 163 13.54 -12.07 6.19
CA MET A 163 13.06 -13.34 6.74
C MET A 163 14.20 -14.30 7.05
N ALA A 164 15.24 -14.36 6.20
CA ALA A 164 16.43 -15.16 6.45
C ALA A 164 17.13 -14.74 7.75
N LYS A 165 17.25 -13.43 8.02
CA LYS A 165 17.79 -12.92 9.29
C LYS A 165 16.95 -13.34 10.49
N GLN A 166 15.63 -13.24 10.41
CA GLN A 166 14.74 -13.67 11.50
C GLN A 166 14.88 -15.17 11.76
N VAL A 167 14.84 -15.99 10.71
CA VAL A 167 15.01 -17.45 10.82
C VAL A 167 16.37 -17.81 11.40
N ALA A 168 17.44 -17.10 11.03
CA ALA A 168 18.77 -17.35 11.58
C ALA A 168 18.83 -17.12 13.09
N ASN A 169 18.17 -16.08 13.62
CA ASN A 169 18.10 -15.84 15.07
C ASN A 169 17.42 -16.99 15.81
N TYR A 170 16.29 -17.51 15.30
CA TYR A 170 15.64 -18.68 15.88
C TYR A 170 16.52 -19.93 15.80
N GLN A 171 17.23 -20.12 14.70
CA GLN A 171 18.16 -21.25 14.56
C GLN A 171 19.34 -21.17 15.54
N GLU A 172 19.81 -19.96 15.87
CA GLU A 172 20.85 -19.74 16.87
C GLU A 172 20.34 -20.01 18.29
N ASP A 173 19.13 -19.56 18.62
CA ASP A 173 18.46 -19.89 19.89
C ASP A 173 18.31 -21.41 20.07
N ILE A 174 17.94 -22.14 19.00
CA ILE A 174 17.86 -23.61 19.01
C ILE A 174 19.24 -24.24 19.24
N LYS A 175 20.26 -23.77 18.50
CA LYS A 175 21.63 -24.30 18.62
C LYS A 175 22.25 -24.03 19.99
N SER A 176 21.91 -22.92 20.62
CA SER A 176 22.38 -22.57 21.96
C SER A 176 21.63 -23.31 23.07
N GLY A 177 20.65 -24.15 22.74
CA GLY A 177 19.90 -24.95 23.71
C GLY A 177 18.96 -24.12 24.58
N LYS A 178 18.54 -22.95 24.10
CA LYS A 178 17.60 -22.08 24.82
C LYS A 178 16.26 -22.81 25.01
N ALA A 179 15.80 -22.86 26.25
CA ALA A 179 14.55 -23.54 26.59
C ALA A 179 13.36 -23.00 25.78
N GLY A 180 12.60 -23.89 25.16
CA GLY A 180 11.43 -23.53 24.34
C GLY A 180 11.74 -22.91 22.98
N ALA A 181 13.01 -22.88 22.53
CA ALA A 181 13.37 -22.27 21.26
C ALA A 181 12.74 -22.96 20.03
N GLU A 182 12.60 -24.29 20.07
CA GLU A 182 11.94 -25.05 19.00
C GLU A 182 10.45 -24.72 18.92
N ASP A 183 9.76 -24.70 20.05
CA ASP A 183 8.34 -24.34 20.14
C ASP A 183 8.09 -22.89 19.71
N ALA A 184 8.96 -21.96 20.13
CA ALA A 184 8.91 -20.57 19.70
C ALA A 184 9.09 -20.44 18.17
N PHE A 185 10.00 -21.21 17.58
CA PHE A 185 10.20 -21.19 16.13
C PHE A 185 9.03 -21.81 15.36
N LEU A 186 8.43 -22.88 15.87
CA LEU A 186 7.21 -23.48 15.30
C LEU A 186 6.03 -22.50 15.37
N SER A 187 5.83 -21.86 16.53
CA SER A 187 4.80 -20.83 16.72
C SER A 187 5.01 -19.66 15.75
N PHE A 188 6.24 -19.18 15.61
CA PHE A 188 6.61 -18.15 14.65
C PHE A 188 6.27 -18.55 13.21
N LYS A 189 6.63 -19.77 12.79
CA LYS A 189 6.32 -20.27 11.43
C LYS A 189 4.81 -20.31 11.19
N SER A 190 4.05 -20.85 12.14
CA SER A 190 2.58 -20.93 12.06
C SER A 190 1.95 -19.53 11.94
N ALA A 191 2.36 -18.58 12.79
CA ALA A 191 1.90 -17.20 12.75
C ALA A 191 2.26 -16.51 11.42
N ARG A 192 3.46 -16.78 10.87
CA ARG A 192 3.89 -16.25 9.58
C ARG A 192 3.09 -16.82 8.42
N THR A 193 2.79 -18.12 8.42
CA THR A 193 1.94 -18.73 7.39
C THR A 193 0.53 -18.14 7.41
N ALA A 194 -0.09 -18.03 8.58
CA ALA A 194 -1.41 -17.38 8.72
C ALA A 194 -1.37 -15.90 8.26
N TYR A 195 -0.29 -15.18 8.57
CA TYR A 195 -0.10 -13.83 8.06
C TYR A 195 -0.04 -13.80 6.52
N VAL A 196 0.72 -14.69 5.88
CA VAL A 196 0.83 -14.74 4.41
C VAL A 196 -0.53 -14.99 3.75
N GLU A 197 -1.34 -15.87 4.33
CA GLU A 197 -2.72 -16.10 3.90
C GLU A 197 -3.55 -14.82 4.01
N SER A 198 -3.52 -14.15 5.17
CA SER A 198 -4.27 -12.90 5.39
C SER A 198 -3.86 -11.77 4.41
N VAL A 199 -2.57 -11.69 4.04
CA VAL A 199 -2.09 -10.72 3.04
C VAL A 199 -2.66 -11.03 1.67
N THR A 200 -2.76 -12.31 1.33
CA THR A 200 -3.27 -12.75 0.02
C THR A 200 -4.76 -12.47 -0.09
N GLU A 201 -5.54 -12.76 0.95
CA GLU A 201 -6.97 -12.46 1.03
C GLU A 201 -7.22 -10.95 0.96
N HIS A 202 -6.49 -10.16 1.77
CA HIS A 202 -6.61 -8.71 1.76
C HIS A 202 -6.24 -8.11 0.41
N ALA A 203 -5.21 -8.63 -0.26
CA ALA A 203 -4.83 -8.18 -1.60
C ALA A 203 -5.94 -8.43 -2.62
N GLN A 204 -6.69 -9.53 -2.51
CA GLN A 204 -7.85 -9.79 -3.36
C GLN A 204 -8.96 -8.76 -3.13
N VAL A 205 -9.30 -8.47 -1.88
CA VAL A 205 -10.29 -7.42 -1.53
C VAL A 205 -9.87 -6.06 -2.14
N CYS A 206 -8.58 -5.75 -2.10
CA CYS A 206 -8.07 -4.50 -2.66
C CYS A 206 -8.13 -4.47 -4.19
N MET A 207 -7.89 -5.60 -4.85
CA MET A 207 -8.03 -5.74 -6.31
C MET A 207 -9.48 -5.53 -6.74
N ASP A 208 -10.42 -6.20 -6.07
CA ASP A 208 -11.86 -6.10 -6.37
C ASP A 208 -12.34 -4.65 -6.20
N TRP A 209 -11.93 -4.01 -5.11
CA TRP A 209 -12.21 -2.59 -4.89
C TRP A 209 -11.63 -1.70 -6.00
N LEU A 210 -10.39 -1.95 -6.44
CA LEU A 210 -9.76 -1.15 -7.50
C LEU A 210 -10.53 -1.27 -8.81
N GLU A 211 -10.98 -2.47 -9.16
CA GLU A 211 -11.81 -2.74 -10.35
C GLU A 211 -13.17 -2.01 -10.26
N ASP A 212 -13.83 -2.06 -9.10
CA ASP A 212 -15.07 -1.32 -8.84
C ASP A 212 -14.89 0.19 -8.99
N GLN A 213 -13.80 0.74 -8.45
CA GLN A 213 -13.47 2.16 -8.58
C GLN A 213 -13.22 2.56 -10.03
N GLU A 214 -12.52 1.75 -10.82
CA GLU A 214 -12.35 1.98 -12.25
C GLU A 214 -13.68 1.97 -13.00
N TYR A 215 -14.55 1.00 -12.70
CA TYR A 215 -15.88 0.91 -13.28
C TYR A 215 -16.71 2.17 -12.97
N LEU A 216 -16.74 2.60 -11.71
CA LEU A 216 -17.45 3.80 -11.27
C LEU A 216 -16.93 5.07 -11.96
N ARG A 217 -15.60 5.22 -12.07
CA ARG A 217 -14.98 6.35 -12.79
C ARG A 217 -15.38 6.38 -14.25
N ARG A 218 -15.32 5.23 -14.94
CA ARG A 218 -15.74 5.10 -16.36
C ARG A 218 -17.22 5.46 -16.52
N LYS A 219 -18.09 4.95 -15.66
CA LYS A 219 -19.54 5.24 -15.66
C LYS A 219 -19.81 6.73 -15.45
N GLN A 220 -19.16 7.36 -14.48
CA GLN A 220 -19.29 8.80 -14.22
C GLN A 220 -18.79 9.64 -15.40
N ALA A 221 -17.69 9.26 -16.05
CA ALA A 221 -17.19 9.95 -17.24
C ALA A 221 -18.23 9.93 -18.38
N VAL A 222 -18.84 8.77 -18.64
CA VAL A 222 -19.91 8.63 -19.64
C VAL A 222 -21.12 9.51 -19.29
N LEU A 223 -21.55 9.52 -18.03
CA LEU A 223 -22.66 10.38 -17.58
C LEU A 223 -22.35 11.87 -17.77
N ARG A 224 -21.13 12.31 -17.43
CA ARG A 224 -20.68 13.69 -17.66
C ARG A 224 -20.69 14.06 -19.14
N ILE A 225 -20.23 13.17 -20.02
CA ILE A 225 -20.27 13.39 -21.48
C ILE A 225 -21.72 13.50 -21.98
N LYS A 226 -22.62 12.61 -21.52
CA LYS A 226 -24.04 12.67 -21.88
C LYS A 226 -24.71 13.97 -21.40
N ALA A 227 -24.43 14.40 -20.17
CA ALA A 227 -24.96 15.64 -19.61
C ALA A 227 -24.49 16.86 -20.42
N ARG A 228 -23.20 16.94 -20.78
CA ARG A 228 -22.64 18.00 -21.63
C ARG A 228 -23.30 18.04 -23.01
N ARG A 229 -23.54 16.88 -23.64
CA ARG A 229 -24.24 16.80 -24.94
C ARG A 229 -25.68 17.31 -24.84
N LYS A 230 -26.43 16.89 -23.82
CA LYS A 230 -27.81 17.36 -23.59
C LYS A 230 -27.88 18.87 -23.40
N ALA A 231 -26.98 19.44 -22.58
CA ALA A 231 -26.92 20.88 -22.37
C ALA A 231 -26.66 21.65 -23.68
N CYS A 232 -25.75 21.15 -24.53
CA CYS A 232 -25.45 21.79 -25.82
C CYS A 232 -26.65 21.79 -26.79
N VAL A 233 -27.45 20.70 -26.79
CA VAL A 233 -28.66 20.59 -27.62
C VAL A 233 -29.75 21.56 -27.14
N ILE A 234 -29.96 21.69 -25.82
CA ILE A 234 -30.94 22.65 -25.25
C ILE A 234 -30.56 24.08 -25.64
N PHE A 235 -29.28 24.46 -25.49
CA PHE A 235 -28.78 25.79 -25.88
C PHE A 235 -28.85 26.09 -27.38
N SER A 236 -29.00 25.08 -28.23
CA SER A 236 -29.12 25.25 -29.68
C SER A 236 -30.57 25.37 -30.15
N ASN A 237 -31.53 24.91 -29.35
CA ASN A 237 -32.97 24.99 -29.63
C ASN A 237 -33.65 26.24 -29.04
N GLU A 238 -32.95 26.99 -28.17
CA GLU A 238 -33.43 28.25 -27.56
C GLU A 238 -32.95 29.51 -28.31
N ARG A 239 -32.34 29.37 -29.49
CA ARG A 239 -31.95 30.44 -30.41
C ARG A 239 -32.76 30.36 -31.70
#